data_AF-A0A2P5K5B1-F1
#
_entry.id   AF-A0A2P5K5B1-F1
#
_cell.length_a   1.000
_cell.length_b   1.000
_cell.length_c   1.000
_cell.angle_alpha   90.00
_cell.angle_beta   90.00
_cell.angle_gamma   90.00
#
_symmetry.space_group_name_H-M   'P 1'
#
loop_
_entity.id
_entity.type
_entity.pdbx_description
1 polymer ?
#
loop_
_entity_poly.entity_id
_entity_poly.type
_entity_poly.pdbx_seq_one_letter_code
_entity_poly.pdbx_strand_id
1 'polypeptide(L)'
;MITDESTALQLLISILNSRTKKYLRPNSGILFSGGVDSSLITALTMKHIPDIKLFTIGIEGSNDILWAKKAAGLIGLDKNLCCRIITLNDIDSIIPKIIGIVKTTDPMTVSLGIPLYILCTEAKAQNIDILLTGQGADELFGGYHRYSEIAKDGIDALHTAIVADVSAMPGRDIKRDKAVSEAAGVELITPFFDTEVIRIGLSISAGLKVKEINTEIVSKYILRKAAVQILPEDIAWRDKKAFQYGSGVWASIEKLARLNGFRKQDKGYIRQYLNSMAKENRIRLDETS
;
A
#
# COMPACT_ATOMS: atom_id res chain seq x y z
N MET A 1 13.74 22.12 10.18
CA MET A 1 13.42 21.38 8.95
C MET A 1 14.73 20.90 8.34
N ILE A 2 14.83 19.63 7.96
CA ILE A 2 16.02 19.02 7.35
C ILE A 2 15.96 19.27 5.84
N THR A 3 16.88 20.07 5.33
CA THR A 3 16.96 20.46 3.91
C THR A 3 18.17 19.86 3.20
N ASP A 4 19.19 19.42 3.94
CA ASP A 4 20.35 18.72 3.38
C ASP A 4 19.98 17.28 3.00
N GLU A 5 20.22 16.93 1.73
CA GLU A 5 19.83 15.63 1.15
C GLU A 5 20.59 14.47 1.80
N SER A 6 21.89 14.64 2.09
CA SER A 6 22.73 13.60 2.71
C SER A 6 22.27 13.29 4.13
N THR A 7 22.02 14.33 4.93
CA THR A 7 21.50 14.22 6.30
C THR A 7 20.12 13.57 6.31
N ALA A 8 19.22 13.99 5.42
CA ALA A 8 17.88 13.40 5.29
C ALA A 8 17.96 11.90 4.94
N LEU A 9 18.83 11.54 4.00
CA LEU A 9 19.05 10.16 3.56
C LEU A 9 19.54 9.26 4.70
N GLN A 10 20.59 9.69 5.42
CA GLN A 10 21.18 8.93 6.53
C GLN A 10 20.17 8.70 7.65
N LEU A 11 19.45 9.76 8.05
CA LEU A 11 18.44 9.67 9.11
C LEU A 11 17.28 8.76 8.69
N LEU A 12 16.81 8.86 7.44
CA LEU A 12 15.71 8.06 6.92
C LEU A 12 16.06 6.56 6.90
N ILE A 13 17.22 6.19 6.34
CA ILE A 13 17.66 4.78 6.31
C ILE A 13 17.84 4.25 7.73
N SER A 14 18.50 5.02 8.60
CA SER A 14 18.75 4.62 9.98
C SER A 14 17.45 4.37 10.74
N ILE A 15 16.49 5.30 10.67
CA ILE A 15 15.24 5.17 11.41
C ILE A 15 14.36 4.06 10.83
N LEU A 16 14.23 3.95 9.51
CA LEU A 16 13.47 2.86 8.89
C LEU A 16 14.05 1.50 9.23
N ASN A 17 15.38 1.34 9.19
CA ASN A 17 16.05 0.10 9.56
C ASN A 17 15.78 -0.27 11.03
N SER A 18 15.98 0.69 11.94
CA SER A 18 15.75 0.50 13.37
C SER A 18 14.29 0.11 13.68
N ARG A 19 13.33 0.84 13.10
CA ARG A 19 11.90 0.60 13.33
C ARG A 19 11.40 -0.66 12.65
N THR A 20 11.84 -0.96 11.43
CA THR A 20 11.52 -2.24 10.78
C THR A 20 11.99 -3.41 11.65
N LYS A 21 13.27 -3.40 12.07
CA LYS A 21 13.85 -4.45 12.92
C LYS A 21 13.07 -4.67 14.22
N LYS A 22 12.59 -3.60 14.86
CA LYS A 22 11.84 -3.67 16.12
C LYS A 22 10.60 -4.56 16.03
N TYR A 23 9.94 -4.60 14.89
CA TYR A 23 8.69 -5.34 14.70
C TYR A 23 8.86 -6.73 14.07
N LEU A 24 10.08 -7.07 13.62
CA LEU A 24 10.34 -8.36 13.00
C LEU A 24 10.27 -9.50 14.01
N ARG A 25 9.63 -10.59 13.61
CA ARG A 25 9.62 -11.88 14.31
C ARG A 25 9.90 -13.01 13.31
N PRO A 26 10.27 -14.22 13.75
CA PRO A 26 10.58 -15.32 12.82
C PRO A 26 9.45 -15.67 11.84
N ASN A 27 8.19 -15.47 12.26
CA ASN A 27 6.97 -15.70 11.50
C ASN A 27 6.45 -14.43 10.78
N SER A 28 7.35 -13.53 10.40
CA SER A 28 7.03 -12.34 9.60
C SER A 28 7.06 -12.64 8.10
N GLY A 29 6.24 -11.91 7.34
CA GLY A 29 6.28 -11.83 5.88
C GLY A 29 6.06 -10.40 5.39
N ILE A 30 6.17 -10.17 4.09
CA ILE A 30 5.99 -8.84 3.48
C ILE A 30 4.83 -8.85 2.49
N LEU A 31 3.92 -7.88 2.58
CA LEU A 31 3.03 -7.53 1.48
C LEU A 31 3.84 -6.86 0.37
N PHE A 32 4.11 -7.61 -0.70
CA PHE A 32 5.08 -7.25 -1.71
C PHE A 32 4.42 -6.92 -3.04
N SER A 33 4.63 -5.67 -3.47
CA SER A 33 4.10 -5.18 -4.74
C SER A 33 5.19 -4.94 -5.80
N GLY A 34 6.45 -5.16 -5.42
CA GLY A 34 7.63 -4.75 -6.19
C GLY A 34 7.86 -3.24 -6.29
N GLY A 35 6.97 -2.39 -5.78
CA GLY A 35 7.19 -0.94 -5.70
C GLY A 35 8.34 -0.56 -4.76
N VAL A 36 8.81 0.68 -4.85
CA VAL A 36 9.92 1.18 -4.02
C VAL A 36 9.67 1.01 -2.53
N ASP A 37 8.44 1.23 -2.05
CA ASP A 37 8.11 1.18 -0.63
C ASP A 37 8.22 -0.24 -0.06
N SER A 38 7.50 -1.20 -0.65
CA SER A 38 7.53 -2.60 -0.18
C SER A 38 8.90 -3.23 -0.40
N SER A 39 9.61 -2.85 -1.47
CA SER A 39 10.96 -3.37 -1.74
C SER A 39 11.98 -2.81 -0.76
N LEU A 40 11.86 -1.55 -0.33
CA LEU A 40 12.74 -0.97 0.68
C LEU A 40 12.56 -1.67 2.03
N ILE A 41 11.31 -1.92 2.45
CA ILE A 41 11.04 -2.72 3.65
C ILE A 41 11.60 -4.15 3.51
N THR A 42 11.49 -4.75 2.32
CA THR A 42 12.04 -6.08 2.04
C THR A 42 13.57 -6.09 2.21
N ALA A 43 14.29 -5.17 1.56
CA ALA A 43 15.75 -5.07 1.65
C ALA A 43 16.26 -4.82 3.08
N LEU A 44 15.52 -4.03 3.88
CA LEU A 44 15.84 -3.83 5.30
C LEU A 44 15.59 -5.10 6.13
N THR A 45 14.53 -5.86 5.80
CA THR A 45 14.17 -7.10 6.50
C THR A 45 15.13 -8.24 6.20
N MET A 46 15.62 -8.35 4.96
CA MET A 46 16.55 -9.41 4.53
C MET A 46 17.86 -9.47 5.33
N LYS A 47 18.27 -8.35 5.94
CA LYS A 47 19.43 -8.29 6.85
C LYS A 47 19.23 -9.12 8.13
N HIS A 48 18.00 -9.48 8.44
CA HIS A 48 17.60 -10.19 9.66
C HIS A 48 16.88 -11.50 9.36
N ILE A 49 16.12 -11.57 8.28
CA ILE A 49 15.42 -12.77 7.80
C ILE A 49 15.74 -12.92 6.31
N PRO A 50 16.86 -13.57 5.94
CA PRO A 50 17.31 -13.69 4.55
C PRO A 50 16.25 -14.30 3.62
N ASP A 51 15.52 -15.30 4.10
CA ASP A 51 14.49 -16.03 3.34
C ASP A 51 13.07 -15.53 3.61
N ILE A 52 12.90 -14.23 3.87
CA ILE A 52 11.59 -13.64 4.18
C ILE A 52 10.56 -13.95 3.07
N LYS A 53 9.37 -14.42 3.46
CA LYS A 53 8.29 -14.68 2.51
C LYS A 53 7.67 -13.39 1.99
N LEU A 54 7.44 -13.33 0.69
CA LEU A 54 6.81 -12.22 0.01
C LEU A 54 5.42 -12.63 -0.47
N PHE A 55 4.42 -11.78 -0.28
CA PHE A 55 3.03 -12.06 -0.64
C PHE A 55 2.52 -11.01 -1.62
N THR A 56 2.10 -11.46 -2.80
CA THR A 56 1.57 -10.59 -3.85
C THR A 56 0.28 -11.16 -4.45
N ILE A 57 -0.58 -10.28 -4.97
CA ILE A 57 -1.89 -10.66 -5.49
C ILE A 57 -2.26 -9.83 -6.72
N GLY A 58 -2.97 -10.45 -7.65
CA GLY A 58 -3.60 -9.76 -8.76
C GLY A 58 -4.31 -10.72 -9.69
N ILE A 59 -5.00 -10.19 -10.69
CA ILE A 59 -5.57 -11.01 -11.76
C ILE A 59 -4.46 -11.55 -12.68
N GLU A 60 -4.79 -12.58 -13.45
CA GLU A 60 -3.89 -13.18 -14.44
C GLU A 60 -3.34 -12.10 -15.39
N GLY A 61 -2.03 -12.10 -15.62
CA GLY A 61 -1.35 -11.11 -16.45
C GLY A 61 -1.33 -9.67 -15.90
N SER A 62 -1.75 -9.43 -14.65
CA SER A 62 -1.74 -8.07 -14.10
C SER A 62 -0.32 -7.51 -13.94
N ASN A 63 -0.18 -6.19 -14.11
CA ASN A 63 1.11 -5.50 -14.05
C ASN A 63 1.78 -5.64 -12.67
N ASP A 64 1.01 -5.74 -11.60
CA ASP A 64 1.55 -5.94 -10.25
C ASP A 64 2.16 -7.33 -10.10
N ILE A 65 1.54 -8.39 -10.65
CA ILE A 65 2.10 -9.74 -10.63
C ILE A 65 3.40 -9.81 -11.44
N LEU A 66 3.37 -9.33 -12.68
CA LEU A 66 4.54 -9.36 -13.57
C LEU A 66 5.72 -8.62 -12.94
N TRP A 67 5.45 -7.47 -12.34
CA TRP A 67 6.49 -6.69 -11.69
C TRP A 67 6.95 -7.28 -10.37
N ALA A 68 6.06 -7.77 -9.51
CA ALA A 68 6.45 -8.41 -8.27
C ALA A 68 7.38 -9.59 -8.56
N LYS A 69 7.11 -10.39 -9.59
CA LYS A 69 8.03 -11.45 -10.05
C LYS A 69 9.39 -10.91 -10.47
N LYS A 70 9.43 -9.86 -11.32
CA LYS A 70 10.70 -9.22 -11.74
C LYS A 70 11.47 -8.66 -10.54
N ALA A 71 10.81 -7.90 -9.68
CA ALA A 71 11.42 -7.26 -8.52
C ALA A 71 11.94 -8.29 -7.50
N ALA A 72 11.19 -9.36 -7.23
CA ALA A 72 11.64 -10.46 -6.40
C ALA A 72 12.89 -11.14 -6.98
N GLY A 73 12.93 -11.40 -8.29
CA GLY A 73 14.12 -11.94 -8.95
C GLY A 73 15.33 -11.01 -8.88
N LEU A 74 15.13 -9.69 -9.06
CA LEU A 74 16.21 -8.69 -8.94
C LEU A 74 16.82 -8.60 -7.54
N ILE A 75 16.09 -8.97 -6.50
CA ILE A 75 16.58 -9.01 -5.11
C ILE A 75 16.88 -10.43 -4.61
N GLY A 76 16.81 -11.44 -5.47
CA GLY A 76 17.15 -12.84 -5.14
C GLY A 76 16.11 -13.57 -4.28
N LEU A 77 14.85 -13.15 -4.29
CA LEU A 77 13.74 -13.74 -3.52
C LEU A 77 12.64 -14.32 -4.43
N ASP A 78 12.96 -14.73 -5.66
CA ASP A 78 12.02 -15.33 -6.60
C ASP A 78 11.33 -16.57 -6.02
N LYS A 79 12.06 -17.40 -5.28
CA LYS A 79 11.55 -18.63 -4.63
C LYS A 79 10.68 -18.35 -3.41
N ASN A 80 10.80 -17.17 -2.81
CA ASN A 80 10.09 -16.77 -1.60
C ASN A 80 8.80 -16.01 -1.92
N LEU A 81 8.55 -15.70 -3.20
CA LEU A 81 7.38 -14.99 -3.66
C LEU A 81 6.16 -15.91 -3.81
N CYS A 82 5.22 -15.74 -2.88
CA CYS A 82 3.87 -16.29 -2.97
C CYS A 82 2.99 -15.35 -3.81
N CYS A 83 2.56 -15.84 -4.97
CA CYS A 83 1.79 -15.09 -5.94
C CYS A 83 0.36 -15.65 -6.03
N ARG A 84 -0.62 -14.93 -5.48
CA ARG A 84 -2.04 -15.31 -5.57
C ARG A 84 -2.66 -14.68 -6.81
N ILE A 85 -3.00 -15.51 -7.80
CA ILE A 85 -3.82 -15.09 -8.93
C ILE A 85 -5.29 -15.14 -8.53
N ILE A 86 -6.04 -14.04 -8.65
CA ILE A 86 -7.48 -13.99 -8.34
C ILE A 86 -8.36 -13.91 -9.59
N THR A 87 -9.53 -14.52 -9.50
CA THR A 87 -10.56 -14.51 -10.53
C THR A 87 -11.67 -13.53 -10.19
N LEU A 88 -12.57 -13.28 -11.14
CA LEU A 88 -13.77 -12.47 -10.91
C LEU A 88 -14.66 -13.07 -9.80
N ASN A 89 -14.74 -14.40 -9.71
CA ASN A 89 -15.55 -15.10 -8.71
C ASN A 89 -14.93 -15.01 -7.31
N ASP A 90 -13.60 -15.06 -7.20
CA ASP A 90 -12.90 -14.82 -5.93
C ASP A 90 -13.25 -13.43 -5.37
N ILE A 91 -13.34 -12.43 -6.25
CA ILE A 91 -13.68 -11.04 -5.88
C ILE A 91 -15.18 -10.93 -5.52
N ASP A 92 -16.07 -11.48 -6.33
CA ASP A 92 -17.52 -11.41 -6.09
C ASP A 92 -17.91 -12.05 -4.74
N SER A 93 -17.38 -13.25 -4.48
CA SER A 93 -17.68 -14.01 -3.25
C SER A 93 -17.17 -13.32 -1.98
N ILE A 94 -16.14 -12.49 -2.06
CA ILE A 94 -15.51 -11.87 -0.90
C ILE A 94 -16.04 -10.47 -0.60
N ILE A 95 -16.67 -9.79 -1.56
CA ILE A 95 -17.24 -8.44 -1.38
C ILE A 95 -18.15 -8.36 -0.13
N PRO A 96 -19.15 -9.24 0.08
CA PRO A 96 -20.01 -9.17 1.26
C PRO A 96 -19.21 -9.28 2.57
N LYS A 97 -18.20 -10.15 2.60
CA LYS A 97 -17.35 -10.33 3.78
C LYS A 97 -16.56 -9.07 4.09
N ILE A 98 -15.96 -8.43 3.07
CA ILE A 98 -15.22 -7.18 3.26
C ILE A 98 -16.13 -6.06 3.74
N ILE A 99 -17.29 -5.86 3.10
CA ILE A 99 -18.29 -4.87 3.57
C ILE A 99 -18.66 -5.15 5.03
N GLY A 100 -18.84 -6.42 5.40
CA GLY A 100 -19.12 -6.82 6.78
C GLY A 100 -18.02 -6.49 7.78
N ILE A 101 -16.74 -6.50 7.35
CA ILE A 101 -15.57 -6.16 8.18
C ILE A 101 -15.40 -4.64 8.29
N VAL A 102 -15.43 -3.92 7.16
CA VAL A 102 -15.17 -2.47 7.13
C VAL A 102 -16.42 -1.62 7.43
N LYS A 103 -17.60 -2.25 7.47
CA LYS A 103 -18.91 -1.63 7.76
C LYS A 103 -19.29 -0.46 6.85
N THR A 104 -18.77 -0.43 5.63
CA THR A 104 -19.06 0.60 4.63
C THR A 104 -19.10 0.01 3.22
N THR A 105 -19.79 0.70 2.32
CA THR A 105 -19.84 0.41 0.87
C THR A 105 -19.04 1.42 0.06
N ASP A 106 -18.17 2.18 0.72
CA ASP A 106 -17.20 3.04 0.04
C ASP A 106 -16.34 2.22 -0.93
N PRO A 107 -16.38 2.50 -2.25
CA PRO A 107 -15.69 1.69 -3.26
C PRO A 107 -14.18 1.58 -3.04
N MET A 108 -13.54 2.65 -2.55
CA MET A 108 -12.10 2.67 -2.30
C MET A 108 -11.74 1.77 -1.12
N THR A 109 -12.49 1.89 -0.02
CA THR A 109 -12.29 1.07 1.18
C THR A 109 -12.49 -0.42 0.89
N VAL A 110 -13.57 -0.77 0.18
CA VAL A 110 -13.87 -2.17 -0.17
C VAL A 110 -12.83 -2.73 -1.14
N SER A 111 -12.47 -1.97 -2.19
CA SER A 111 -11.51 -2.44 -3.20
C SER A 111 -10.09 -2.65 -2.65
N LEU A 112 -9.68 -1.90 -1.62
CA LEU A 112 -8.41 -2.11 -0.92
C LEU A 112 -8.47 -3.28 0.07
N GLY A 113 -9.61 -3.47 0.74
CA GLY A 113 -9.80 -4.54 1.72
C GLY A 113 -9.80 -5.95 1.11
N ILE A 114 -10.33 -6.12 -0.10
CA ILE A 114 -10.37 -7.41 -0.81
C ILE A 114 -8.98 -8.06 -0.96
N PRO A 115 -8.02 -7.44 -1.66
CA PRO A 115 -6.72 -8.06 -1.87
C PRO A 115 -5.93 -8.19 -0.56
N LEU A 116 -6.06 -7.24 0.37
CA LEU A 116 -5.42 -7.32 1.68
C LEU A 116 -5.92 -8.54 2.47
N TYR A 117 -7.24 -8.75 2.54
CA TYR A 117 -7.81 -9.88 3.26
C TYR A 117 -7.31 -11.22 2.71
N ILE A 118 -7.34 -11.38 1.39
CA ILE A 118 -6.90 -12.61 0.73
C ILE A 118 -5.41 -12.88 1.03
N LEU A 119 -4.55 -11.86 0.92
CA LEU A 119 -3.13 -12.00 1.25
C LEU A 119 -2.89 -12.33 2.72
N CYS A 120 -3.63 -11.71 3.64
CA CYS A 120 -3.54 -12.06 5.06
C CYS A 120 -3.98 -13.51 5.30
N THR A 121 -5.05 -13.98 4.68
CA THR A 121 -5.48 -15.39 4.83
C THR A 121 -4.47 -16.38 4.25
N GLU A 122 -3.85 -16.05 3.11
CA GLU A 122 -2.81 -16.86 2.48
C GLU A 122 -1.56 -16.94 3.37
N ALA A 123 -1.13 -15.79 3.90
CA ALA A 123 -0.01 -15.72 4.83
C ALA A 123 -0.29 -16.55 6.09
N LYS A 124 -1.49 -16.42 6.66
CA LYS A 124 -1.89 -17.17 7.86
C LYS A 124 -1.86 -18.67 7.63
N ALA A 125 -2.34 -19.15 6.49
CA ALA A 125 -2.30 -20.56 6.10
C ALA A 125 -0.86 -21.11 6.00
N GLN A 126 0.12 -20.22 5.83
CA GLN A 126 1.55 -20.55 5.78
C GLN A 126 2.30 -20.26 7.09
N ASN A 127 1.58 -20.16 8.21
CA ASN A 127 2.12 -19.85 9.56
C ASN A 127 2.84 -18.50 9.65
N ILE A 128 2.41 -17.52 8.85
CA ILE A 128 2.85 -16.13 8.98
C ILE A 128 1.81 -15.37 9.80
N ASP A 129 2.21 -14.92 10.99
CA ASP A 129 1.34 -14.19 11.90
C ASP A 129 1.48 -12.67 11.77
N ILE A 130 2.55 -12.21 11.12
CA ILE A 130 2.88 -10.79 10.99
C ILE A 130 3.18 -10.46 9.54
N LEU A 131 2.51 -9.46 9.00
CA LEU A 131 2.80 -8.92 7.67
C LEU A 131 3.27 -7.47 7.78
N LEU A 132 4.41 -7.17 7.19
CA LEU A 132 4.88 -5.80 7.02
C LEU A 132 4.40 -5.26 5.66
N THR A 133 4.05 -3.99 5.61
CA THR A 133 3.59 -3.32 4.39
C THR A 133 4.24 -1.95 4.21
N GLY A 134 4.28 -1.48 2.96
CA GLY A 134 4.74 -0.12 2.60
C GLY A 134 3.72 1.00 2.90
N GLN A 135 2.58 0.68 3.52
CA GLN A 135 1.52 1.65 3.82
C GLN A 135 2.06 2.82 4.66
N GLY A 136 1.71 4.05 4.25
CA GLY A 136 2.20 5.30 4.85
C GLY A 136 3.33 5.96 4.08
N ALA A 137 3.99 5.26 3.16
CA ALA A 137 5.06 5.85 2.36
C ALA A 137 4.55 6.94 1.41
N ASP A 138 3.39 6.74 0.76
CA ASP A 138 2.79 7.70 -0.15
C ASP A 138 2.38 8.99 0.58
N GLU A 139 1.75 8.88 1.74
CA GLU A 139 1.36 10.02 2.57
C GLU A 139 2.59 10.76 3.09
N LEU A 140 3.56 10.04 3.65
CA LEU A 140 4.69 10.65 4.34
C LEU A 140 5.73 11.26 3.39
N PHE A 141 5.91 10.68 2.19
CA PHE A 141 6.95 11.05 1.22
C PHE A 141 6.41 11.57 -0.11
N GLY A 142 5.14 11.95 -0.19
CA GLY A 142 4.62 12.67 -1.35
C GLY A 142 4.46 11.78 -2.60
N GLY A 143 3.83 10.61 -2.44
CA GLY A 143 3.66 9.62 -3.51
C GLY A 143 2.44 9.81 -4.40
N TYR A 144 1.38 10.44 -3.88
CA TYR A 144 0.17 10.69 -4.65
C TYR A 144 0.36 11.80 -5.68
N HIS A 145 -0.23 11.62 -6.87
CA HIS A 145 -0.14 12.58 -7.97
C HIS A 145 -0.61 13.99 -7.57
N ARG A 146 -1.61 14.11 -6.68
CA ARG A 146 -2.07 15.42 -6.17
C ARG A 146 -0.97 16.21 -5.45
N TYR A 147 0.03 15.54 -4.87
CA TYR A 147 1.15 16.22 -4.24
C TYR A 147 2.06 16.89 -5.27
N SER A 148 2.18 16.33 -6.48
CA SER A 148 2.86 16.99 -7.59
C SER A 148 2.17 18.29 -7.99
N GLU A 149 0.84 18.33 -7.96
CA GLU A 149 0.08 19.56 -8.24
C GLU A 149 0.22 20.57 -7.10
N ILE A 150 0.03 20.15 -5.85
CA ILE A 150 0.18 21.03 -4.67
C ILE A 150 1.61 21.57 -4.55
N ALA A 151 2.63 20.82 -4.99
CA ALA A 151 4.01 21.28 -5.00
C ALA A 151 4.21 22.56 -5.84
N LYS A 152 3.39 22.76 -6.89
CA LYS A 152 3.40 23.98 -7.72
C LYS A 152 2.90 25.21 -6.94
N ASP A 153 2.07 24.99 -5.93
CA ASP A 153 1.57 26.06 -5.03
C ASP A 153 2.58 26.40 -3.92
N GLY A 154 3.68 25.65 -3.81
CA GLY A 154 4.79 25.91 -2.89
C GLY A 154 5.06 24.79 -1.87
N ILE A 155 6.29 24.78 -1.35
CA ILE A 155 6.77 23.73 -0.42
C ILE A 155 5.95 23.70 0.88
N ASP A 156 5.51 24.85 1.39
CA ASP A 156 4.71 24.94 2.62
C ASP A 156 3.28 24.40 2.44
N ALA A 157 2.67 24.64 1.28
CA ALA A 157 1.37 24.06 0.91
C ALA A 157 1.47 22.53 0.83
N LEU A 158 2.52 22.03 0.18
CA LEU A 158 2.80 20.59 0.13
C LEU A 158 3.04 19.99 1.52
N HIS A 159 3.85 20.64 2.36
CA HIS A 159 4.09 20.19 3.72
C HIS A 159 2.79 20.10 4.53
N THR A 160 1.95 21.15 4.45
CA THR A 160 0.64 21.20 5.11
C THR A 160 -0.27 20.06 4.66
N ALA A 161 -0.33 19.78 3.36
CA ALA A 161 -1.12 18.68 2.82
C ALA A 161 -0.62 17.32 3.34
N ILE A 162 0.69 17.08 3.31
CA ILE A 162 1.30 15.85 3.84
C ILE A 162 0.98 15.66 5.34
N VAL A 163 1.12 16.72 6.15
CA VAL A 163 0.81 16.66 7.59
C VAL A 163 -0.67 16.32 7.81
N ALA A 164 -1.58 16.92 7.05
CA ALA A 164 -3.01 16.67 7.13
C ALA A 164 -3.35 15.20 6.80
N ASP A 165 -2.75 14.64 5.74
CA ASP A 165 -2.99 13.25 5.35
C ASP A 165 -2.45 12.25 6.36
N VAL A 166 -1.20 12.42 6.80
CA VAL A 166 -0.57 11.57 7.81
C VAL A 166 -1.40 11.59 9.10
N SER A 167 -1.92 12.76 9.49
CA SER A 167 -2.78 12.90 10.68
C SER A 167 -4.14 12.21 10.53
N ALA A 168 -4.67 12.11 9.30
CA ALA A 168 -5.95 11.47 9.02
C ALA A 168 -5.84 9.95 8.82
N MET A 169 -4.64 9.41 8.59
CA MET A 169 -4.41 7.98 8.37
C MET A 169 -4.98 7.05 9.46
N PRO A 170 -4.88 7.34 10.77
CA PRO A 170 -5.43 6.48 11.82
C PRO A 170 -6.92 6.19 11.64
N GLY A 171 -7.70 7.20 11.25
CA GLY A 171 -9.16 7.11 11.10
C GLY A 171 -9.62 6.58 9.74
N ARG A 172 -8.74 6.54 8.73
CA ARG A 172 -9.04 6.12 7.36
C ARG A 172 -8.33 4.81 7.02
N ASP A 173 -7.05 4.92 6.67
CA ASP A 173 -6.25 3.83 6.11
C ASP A 173 -5.91 2.76 7.14
N ILE A 174 -5.39 3.18 8.29
CA ILE A 174 -4.96 2.25 9.34
C ILE A 174 -6.16 1.54 9.96
N LYS A 175 -7.28 2.25 10.18
CA LYS A 175 -8.53 1.65 10.67
C LYS A 175 -9.01 0.54 9.73
N ARG A 176 -9.08 0.81 8.42
CA ARG A 176 -9.46 -0.18 7.40
C ARG A 176 -8.51 -1.37 7.42
N ASP A 177 -7.22 -1.12 7.28
CA ASP A 177 -6.23 -2.18 7.07
C ASP A 177 -6.11 -3.08 8.29
N LYS A 178 -6.16 -2.49 9.49
CA LYS A 178 -6.17 -3.23 10.76
C LYS A 178 -7.42 -4.10 10.91
N ALA A 179 -8.62 -3.54 10.65
CA ALA A 179 -9.85 -4.31 10.73
C ALA A 179 -9.83 -5.52 9.78
N VAL A 180 -9.30 -5.33 8.57
CA VAL A 180 -9.16 -6.39 7.57
C VAL A 180 -8.13 -7.45 7.98
N SER A 181 -6.94 -7.04 8.43
CA SER A 181 -5.88 -8.00 8.79
C SER A 181 -6.22 -8.79 10.06
N GLU A 182 -6.82 -8.14 11.06
CA GLU A 182 -7.28 -8.79 12.31
C GLU A 182 -8.38 -9.81 12.02
N ALA A 183 -9.33 -9.50 11.13
CA ALA A 183 -10.35 -10.44 10.68
C ALA A 183 -9.77 -11.65 9.91
N ALA A 184 -8.52 -11.57 9.45
CA ALA A 184 -7.78 -12.67 8.85
C ALA A 184 -6.77 -13.34 9.83
N GLY A 185 -6.70 -12.86 11.09
CA GLY A 185 -5.82 -13.43 12.12
C GLY A 185 -4.33 -13.09 11.96
N VAL A 186 -4.02 -11.98 11.29
CA VAL A 186 -2.66 -11.49 11.02
C VAL A 186 -2.46 -10.09 11.58
N GLU A 187 -1.36 -9.88 12.29
CA GLU A 187 -0.89 -8.57 12.74
C GLU A 187 -0.26 -7.82 11.55
N LEU A 188 -0.81 -6.65 11.20
CA LEU A 188 -0.26 -5.81 10.14
C LEU A 188 0.65 -4.73 10.74
N ILE A 189 1.87 -4.66 10.24
CA ILE A 189 2.90 -3.69 10.64
C ILE A 189 3.16 -2.72 9.50
N THR A 190 3.15 -1.42 9.82
CA THR A 190 3.32 -0.32 8.88
C THR A 190 4.55 0.51 9.27
N PRO A 191 5.79 0.10 8.91
CA PRO A 191 7.01 0.78 9.38
C PRO A 191 7.05 2.26 9.04
N PHE A 192 6.47 2.67 7.90
CA PHE A 192 6.37 4.09 7.52
C PHE A 192 5.43 4.92 8.39
N PHE A 193 4.49 4.26 9.07
CA PHE A 193 3.54 4.89 10.00
C PHE A 193 3.99 4.78 11.46
N ASP A 194 5.23 4.34 11.71
CA ASP A 194 5.82 4.38 13.04
C ASP A 194 6.02 5.84 13.49
N THR A 195 5.70 6.17 14.74
CA THR A 195 5.79 7.53 15.28
C THR A 195 7.17 8.17 15.09
N GLU A 196 8.26 7.40 15.22
CA GLU A 196 9.62 7.90 15.05
C GLU A 196 9.95 8.13 13.58
N VAL A 197 9.46 7.25 12.69
CA VAL A 197 9.60 7.40 11.23
C VAL A 197 8.79 8.59 10.75
N ILE A 198 7.56 8.78 11.23
CA ILE A 198 6.73 9.95 10.95
C ILE A 198 7.44 11.21 11.43
N ARG A 199 7.98 11.23 12.66
CA ARG A 199 8.69 12.41 13.18
C ARG A 199 9.86 12.81 12.29
N ILE A 200 10.72 11.86 11.92
CA ILE A 200 11.84 12.12 11.01
C ILE A 200 11.33 12.51 9.61
N GLY A 201 10.36 11.76 9.07
CA GLY A 201 9.78 12.01 7.76
C GLY A 201 9.14 13.39 7.63
N LEU A 202 8.40 13.86 8.64
CA LEU A 202 7.83 15.21 8.67
C LEU A 202 8.89 16.29 8.92
N SER A 203 10.01 15.96 9.57
CA SER A 203 11.11 16.91 9.74
C SER A 203 11.88 17.18 8.43
N ILE A 204 11.84 16.26 7.46
CA ILE A 204 12.43 16.41 6.12
C ILE A 204 11.60 17.40 5.29
N SER A 205 12.28 18.34 4.64
CA SER A 205 11.65 19.34 3.75
C SER A 205 10.80 18.65 2.69
N ALA A 206 9.61 19.20 2.44
CA ALA A 206 8.71 18.67 1.43
C ALA A 206 9.29 18.75 0.00
N GLY A 207 10.21 19.69 -0.26
CA GLY A 207 10.96 19.76 -1.53
C GLY A 207 11.96 18.63 -1.75
N LEU A 208 12.31 17.86 -0.71
CA LEU A 208 13.05 16.59 -0.85
C LEU A 208 12.12 15.39 -1.04
N LYS A 209 10.81 15.56 -0.85
CA LYS A 209 9.80 14.49 -1.01
C LYS A 209 9.24 14.51 -2.43
N VAL A 210 8.87 15.70 -2.89
CA VAL A 210 8.43 15.97 -4.27
C VAL A 210 9.41 16.99 -4.84
N LYS A 211 10.24 16.56 -5.79
CA LYS A 211 11.36 17.35 -6.32
C LYS A 211 11.21 17.55 -7.81
N GLU A 212 11.32 18.77 -8.28
CA GLU A 212 11.40 19.06 -9.71
C GLU A 212 12.84 18.86 -10.20
N ILE A 213 13.01 18.05 -11.24
CA ILE A 213 14.30 17.76 -11.87
C ILE A 213 14.11 17.89 -13.37
N ASN A 214 14.82 18.81 -14.02
CA ASN A 214 14.72 19.05 -15.46
C ASN A 214 13.26 19.17 -15.95
N THR A 215 12.45 19.98 -15.25
CA THR A 215 11.01 20.20 -15.47
C THR A 215 10.08 19.02 -15.20
N GLU A 216 10.60 17.87 -14.75
CA GLU A 216 9.80 16.72 -14.32
C GLU A 216 9.64 16.68 -12.80
N ILE A 217 8.41 16.46 -12.32
CA ILE A 217 8.14 16.32 -10.90
C ILE A 217 8.34 14.86 -10.48
N VAL A 218 9.34 14.62 -9.65
CA VAL A 218 9.67 13.31 -9.09
C VAL A 218 9.05 13.17 -7.71
N SER A 219 8.11 12.23 -7.58
CA SER A 219 7.50 11.84 -6.30
C SER A 219 8.41 10.90 -5.50
N LYS A 220 8.26 10.92 -4.16
CA LYS A 220 9.04 10.08 -3.24
C LYS A 220 10.56 10.25 -3.40
N TYR A 221 11.04 11.41 -3.84
CA TYR A 221 12.44 11.58 -4.28
C TYR A 221 13.45 11.10 -3.22
N ILE A 222 13.40 11.61 -1.98
CA ILE A 222 14.33 11.18 -0.92
C ILE A 222 14.19 9.69 -0.56
N LEU A 223 12.99 9.13 -0.66
CA LEU A 223 12.74 7.71 -0.42
C LEU A 223 13.34 6.83 -1.53
N ARG A 224 13.26 7.28 -2.79
CA ARG A 224 13.90 6.61 -3.93
C ARG A 224 15.42 6.69 -3.82
N LYS A 225 15.98 7.84 -3.40
CA LYS A 225 17.40 7.98 -3.09
C LYS A 225 17.84 7.03 -1.97
N ALA A 226 17.01 6.84 -0.94
CA ALA A 226 17.24 5.84 0.10
C ALA A 226 17.21 4.41 -0.43
N ALA A 227 16.26 4.11 -1.33
CA ALA A 227 16.17 2.80 -1.97
C ALA A 227 17.41 2.48 -2.82
N VAL A 228 17.92 3.40 -3.64
CA VAL A 228 19.13 3.19 -4.49
C VAL A 228 20.35 2.74 -3.68
N GLN A 229 20.45 3.10 -2.39
CA GLN A 229 21.58 2.69 -1.55
C GLN A 229 21.61 1.17 -1.31
N ILE A 230 20.48 0.47 -1.41
CA ILE A 230 20.36 -0.95 -1.06
C ILE A 230 19.49 -1.78 -2.01
N LEU A 231 18.97 -1.17 -3.09
CA LEU A 231 18.13 -1.81 -4.09
C LEU A 231 18.61 -1.46 -5.51
N PRO A 232 18.38 -2.34 -6.50
CA PRO A 232 18.57 -2.01 -7.90
C PRO A 232 17.78 -0.75 -8.32
N GLU A 233 18.39 0.06 -9.17
CA GLU A 233 17.77 1.31 -9.67
C GLU A 233 16.44 1.07 -10.38
N ASP A 234 16.32 -0.04 -11.12
CA ASP A 234 15.08 -0.52 -11.74
C ASP A 234 13.89 -0.54 -10.77
N ILE A 235 14.14 -0.88 -9.50
CA ILE A 235 13.12 -0.93 -8.45
C ILE A 235 12.93 0.46 -7.82
N ALA A 236 14.03 1.13 -7.50
CA ALA A 236 14.00 2.41 -6.82
C ALA A 236 13.30 3.52 -7.63
N TRP A 237 13.49 3.53 -8.95
CA TRP A 237 12.97 4.58 -9.84
C TRP A 237 11.73 4.20 -10.62
N ARG A 238 11.19 2.99 -10.47
CA ARG A 238 9.95 2.61 -11.15
C ARG A 238 8.78 3.50 -10.71
N ASP A 239 7.98 3.91 -11.69
CA ASP A 239 6.65 4.47 -11.45
C ASP A 239 5.61 3.37 -11.21
N LYS A 240 4.75 3.58 -10.22
CA LYS A 240 3.78 2.58 -9.79
C LYS A 240 2.37 3.15 -9.69
N LYS A 241 1.38 2.37 -10.12
CA LYS A 241 -0.06 2.61 -9.90
C LYS A 241 -0.49 2.11 -8.51
N ALA A 242 -1.52 2.71 -7.93
CA ALA A 242 -2.04 2.27 -6.63
C ALA A 242 -2.52 0.80 -6.65
N PHE A 243 -2.47 0.14 -5.50
CA PHE A 243 -2.59 -1.32 -5.34
C PHE A 243 -3.86 -1.93 -5.94
N GLN A 244 -5.01 -1.30 -5.74
CA GLN A 244 -6.31 -1.73 -6.27
C GLN A 244 -6.39 -1.65 -7.80
N TYR A 245 -5.63 -0.75 -8.42
CA TYR A 245 -5.56 -0.62 -9.88
C TYR A 245 -4.54 -1.59 -10.47
N GLY A 246 -3.37 -1.71 -9.84
CA GLY A 246 -2.29 -2.60 -10.31
C GLY A 246 -2.65 -4.08 -10.25
N SER A 247 -3.38 -4.50 -9.21
CA SER A 247 -3.89 -5.87 -9.03
C SER A 247 -5.06 -6.24 -9.94
N GLY A 248 -5.73 -5.26 -10.56
CA GLY A 248 -6.93 -5.47 -11.37
C GLY A 248 -8.23 -5.66 -10.57
N VAL A 249 -8.19 -5.50 -9.24
CA VAL A 249 -9.39 -5.59 -8.38
C VAL A 249 -10.41 -4.52 -8.73
N TRP A 250 -9.98 -3.27 -8.91
CA TRP A 250 -10.90 -2.18 -9.26
C TRP A 250 -11.66 -2.48 -10.55
N ALA A 251 -10.95 -2.84 -11.63
CA ALA A 251 -11.54 -3.17 -12.91
C ALA A 251 -12.50 -4.38 -12.82
N SER A 252 -12.22 -5.31 -11.92
CA SER A 252 -13.07 -6.47 -11.66
C SER A 252 -14.37 -6.07 -10.96
N ILE A 253 -14.32 -5.16 -9.97
CA ILE A 253 -15.52 -4.59 -9.35
C ILE A 253 -16.34 -3.81 -10.37
N GLU A 254 -15.71 -3.00 -11.22
CA GLU A 254 -16.40 -2.29 -12.31
C GLU A 254 -17.09 -3.26 -13.29
N LYS A 255 -16.48 -4.42 -13.55
CA LYS A 255 -17.06 -5.47 -14.39
C LYS A 255 -18.25 -6.13 -13.68
N LEU A 256 -18.13 -6.48 -12.40
CA LEU A 256 -19.21 -7.06 -11.60
C LEU A 256 -20.42 -6.13 -11.51
N ALA A 257 -20.20 -4.84 -11.23
CA ALA A 257 -21.28 -3.85 -11.20
C ALA A 257 -22.06 -3.82 -12.52
N ARG A 258 -21.37 -3.82 -13.67
CA ARG A 258 -22.01 -3.84 -14.99
C ARG A 258 -22.77 -5.13 -15.28
N LEU A 259 -22.20 -6.28 -14.91
CA LEU A 259 -22.87 -7.58 -15.07
C LEU A 259 -24.15 -7.67 -14.23
N ASN A 260 -24.20 -6.97 -13.10
CA ASN A 260 -25.38 -6.84 -12.23
C ASN A 260 -26.30 -5.65 -12.59
N GLY A 261 -26.14 -5.07 -13.80
CA GLY A 261 -27.06 -4.07 -14.33
C GLY A 261 -26.79 -2.62 -13.92
N PHE A 262 -25.73 -2.33 -13.14
CA PHE A 262 -25.35 -0.97 -12.76
C PHE A 262 -24.54 -0.28 -13.86
N ARG A 263 -25.02 0.85 -14.38
CA ARG A 263 -24.44 1.48 -15.58
C ARG A 263 -23.41 2.54 -15.18
N LYS A 264 -22.32 2.62 -15.95
CA LYS A 264 -21.23 3.59 -15.68
C LYS A 264 -21.67 5.06 -15.72
N GLN A 265 -22.74 5.35 -16.45
CA GLN A 265 -23.36 6.69 -16.54
C GLN A 265 -24.08 7.09 -15.24
N ASP A 266 -24.44 6.13 -14.39
CA ASP A 266 -25.13 6.40 -13.13
C ASP A 266 -24.11 6.88 -12.10
N LYS A 267 -24.41 8.03 -11.47
CA LYS A 267 -23.51 8.63 -10.48
C LYS A 267 -23.29 7.64 -9.32
N GLY A 268 -22.03 7.26 -9.10
CA GLY A 268 -21.66 6.33 -8.03
C GLY A 268 -22.10 4.89 -8.26
N TYR A 269 -22.25 4.43 -9.50
CA TYR A 269 -22.74 3.08 -9.84
C TYR A 269 -22.05 1.94 -9.07
N ILE A 270 -20.73 2.05 -8.80
CA ILE A 270 -20.01 1.05 -8.00
C ILE A 270 -20.53 1.02 -6.56
N ARG A 271 -20.73 2.20 -5.93
CA ARG A 271 -21.27 2.28 -4.57
C ARG A 271 -22.71 1.76 -4.53
N GLN A 272 -23.50 2.00 -5.58
CA GLN A 272 -24.86 1.44 -5.69
C GLN A 272 -24.84 -0.09 -5.76
N TYR A 273 -23.92 -0.68 -6.53
CA TYR A 273 -23.71 -2.13 -6.58
C TYR A 273 -23.27 -2.68 -5.21
N LEU A 274 -22.28 -2.05 -4.55
CA LEU A 274 -21.85 -2.48 -3.22
C LEU A 274 -22.97 -2.36 -2.17
N ASN A 275 -23.84 -1.36 -2.29
CA ASN A 275 -25.06 -1.24 -1.48
C ASN A 275 -26.05 -2.38 -1.73
N SER A 276 -26.24 -2.82 -2.98
CA SER A 276 -27.12 -3.97 -3.25
C SER A 276 -26.56 -5.24 -2.64
N MET A 277 -25.25 -5.48 -2.79
CA MET A 277 -24.56 -6.62 -2.16
C MET A 277 -24.71 -6.60 -0.63
N ALA A 278 -24.58 -5.43 0.01
CA ALA A 278 -24.79 -5.27 1.45
C ALA A 278 -26.23 -5.63 1.86
N LYS A 279 -27.22 -5.14 1.11
CA LYS A 279 -28.65 -5.37 1.36
C LYS A 279 -29.04 -6.83 1.19
N GLU A 280 -28.61 -7.46 0.09
CA GLU A 280 -28.87 -8.88 -0.21
C GLU A 280 -28.31 -9.80 0.88
N ASN A 281 -27.14 -9.45 1.43
CA ASN A 281 -26.48 -10.20 2.49
C ASN A 281 -26.86 -9.75 3.92
N ARG A 282 -27.83 -8.83 4.06
CA ARG A 282 -28.32 -8.30 5.36
C ARG A 282 -27.21 -7.74 6.25
N ILE A 283 -26.22 -7.08 5.65
CA ILE A 283 -25.07 -6.51 6.36
C ILE A 283 -25.45 -5.15 6.93
N ARG A 284 -25.25 -4.96 8.25
CA ARG A 284 -25.39 -3.66 8.91
C ARG A 284 -24.14 -2.80 8.63
N LEU A 285 -24.35 -1.60 8.10
CA LEU A 285 -23.31 -0.58 7.86
C LEU A 285 -23.25 0.41 9.03
N ASP A 286 -22.14 1.13 9.16
CA ASP A 286 -21.99 2.23 10.12
C ASP A 286 -22.87 3.41 9.67
N GLU A 287 -23.49 4.11 10.62
CA GLU A 287 -24.50 5.16 10.40
C GLU A 287 -24.01 6.37 9.57
N THR A 288 -22.70 6.45 9.30
CA THR A 288 -22.04 7.52 8.54
C THR A 288 -21.53 7.09 7.14
N SER A 289 -21.94 5.90 6.66
CA SER A 289 -21.46 5.30 5.40
C SER A 289 -22.06 5.88 4.12
#